data_AF-A0ABC9VTT4-F1
#
_entry.id   AF-A0ABC9VTT4-F1
#
_cell.length_a   1.000
_cell.length_b   1.000
_cell.length_c   1.000
_cell.angle_alpha   90.00
_cell.angle_beta   90.00
_cell.angle_gamma   90.00
#
_symmetry.space_group_name_H-M   'P 1'
#
loop_
_entity.id
_entity.type
_entity.pdbx_description
1 polymer ?
#
loop_
_entity_poly.entity_id
_entity_poly.type
_entity_poly.pdbx_seq_one_letter_code
_entity_poly.pdbx_strand_id
1 'polypeptide(L)'
;MENNDRPFRTLEEQVNLLREKGIIIQNINYAKNELMKRGYYSLINGYKSLFLERNENVSPRIPHQYIAGTKFEDFVNLYEFDKKLRAILYNGLLSYEVSLGAELAYRFSKL
;
A
#
# COMPACT_ATOMS: atom_id res chain seq x y z
N MET A 1 9.74 -25.77 11.07
CA MET A 1 8.67 -25.01 11.72
C MET A 1 8.79 -23.60 11.18
N GLU A 2 7.88 -23.17 10.30
CA GLU A 2 7.93 -21.84 9.70
C GLU A 2 7.76 -20.78 10.80
N ASN A 3 8.80 -19.96 11.02
CA ASN A 3 8.75 -18.86 11.96
C ASN A 3 7.70 -17.86 11.51
N ASN A 4 6.67 -17.69 12.34
CA ASN A 4 5.71 -16.62 12.23
C ASN A 4 6.38 -15.30 12.68
N ASP A 5 7.34 -14.80 11.88
CA ASP A 5 8.28 -13.71 12.22
C ASP A 5 7.63 -12.32 12.33
N ARG A 6 6.30 -12.24 12.35
CA ARG A 6 5.55 -10.99 12.50
C ARG A 6 4.51 -11.15 13.60
N PRO A 7 4.90 -10.97 14.87
CA PRO A 7 3.97 -11.10 15.99
C PRO A 7 2.79 -10.14 15.81
N PHE A 8 1.64 -10.55 16.33
CA PHE A 8 0.47 -9.69 16.40
C PHE A 8 0.85 -8.36 17.09
N ARG A 9 0.43 -7.25 16.48
CA ARG A 9 0.58 -5.91 17.04
C ARG A 9 -0.77 -5.26 17.09
N THR A 10 -1.12 -4.75 18.26
CA THR A 10 -2.28 -3.89 18.49
C THR A 10 -2.15 -2.60 17.67
N LEU A 11 -3.28 -1.89 17.46
CA LEU A 11 -3.27 -0.61 16.74
C LEU A 11 -2.39 0.44 17.43
N GLU A 12 -2.29 0.40 18.77
CA GLU A 12 -1.40 1.27 19.54
C GLU A 12 0.07 1.00 19.20
N GLU A 13 0.49 -0.27 19.25
CA GLU A 13 1.86 -0.68 18.92
C GLU A 13 2.22 -0.37 17.47
N GLN A 14 1.25 -0.49 16.55
CA GLN A 14 1.43 -0.10 15.15
C GLN A 14 1.68 1.40 15.01
N VAL A 15 0.89 2.25 15.68
CA VAL A 15 1.07 3.70 15.65
C VAL A 15 2.40 4.10 16.27
N ASN A 16 2.78 3.49 17.39
CA ASN A 16 4.05 3.76 18.05
C ASN A 16 5.24 3.36 17.16
N LEU A 17 5.17 2.21 16.50
CA LEU A 17 6.19 1.79 15.53
C LEU A 17 6.36 2.79 14.38
N LEU A 18 5.26 3.39 13.90
CA LEU A 18 5.34 4.40 12.83
C LEU A 18 6.02 5.68 13.31
N ARG A 19 5.72 6.12 14.55
CA ARG A 19 6.38 7.27 15.17
C ARG A 19 7.86 7.04 15.42
N GLU A 20 8.24 5.86 15.90
CA GLU A 20 9.64 5.46 16.08
C GLU A 20 10.43 5.51 14.77
N LYS A 21 9.76 5.24 13.65
CA LYS A 21 10.35 5.32 12.30
C LYS A 21 10.38 6.73 11.71
N GLY A 22 9.96 7.74 12.47
CA GLY A 22 9.98 9.14 12.04
C GLY A 22 8.74 9.60 11.25
N ILE A 23 7.67 8.80 11.20
CA ILE A 23 6.41 9.24 10.58
C ILE A 23 5.66 10.16 11.55
N ILE A 24 5.27 11.33 11.05
CA ILE A 24 4.49 12.31 11.80
C ILE A 24 3.04 11.85 11.85
N ILE A 25 2.51 11.67 13.07
CA ILE A 25 1.11 11.31 13.31
C ILE A 25 0.47 12.36 14.20
N GLN A 26 -0.29 13.27 13.58
CA GLN A 26 -0.97 14.37 14.26
C GLN A 26 -2.23 13.87 15.00
N ASN A 27 -3.03 13.02 14.36
CA ASN A 27 -4.25 12.47 14.94
C ASN A 27 -4.14 10.95 15.12
N ILE A 28 -3.86 10.52 16.36
CA ILE A 28 -3.71 9.09 16.73
C ILE A 28 -4.99 8.30 16.44
N ASN A 29 -6.16 8.85 16.81
CA ASN A 29 -7.44 8.16 16.66
C ASN A 29 -7.78 7.95 15.19
N TYR A 30 -7.51 8.96 14.37
CA TYR A 30 -7.61 8.83 12.91
C TYR A 30 -6.68 7.74 12.38
N ALA A 31 -5.40 7.75 12.78
CA ALA A 31 -4.44 6.76 12.33
C ALA A 31 -4.85 5.33 12.70
N LYS A 32 -5.30 5.11 13.94
CA LYS A 32 -5.84 3.81 14.39
C LYS A 32 -7.03 3.37 13.56
N ASN A 33 -7.99 4.28 13.32
CA ASN A 33 -9.17 3.96 12.51
C ASN A 33 -8.78 3.57 11.08
N GLU A 34 -7.86 4.28 10.45
CA GLU A 34 -7.44 3.95 9.08
C GLU A 34 -6.61 2.65 9.04
N LEU A 35 -5.76 2.40 10.03
CA LEU A 35 -5.04 1.13 10.18
C LEU A 35 -5.99 -0.05 10.41
N MET A 36 -7.06 0.14 11.19
CA MET A 36 -8.09 -0.87 11.40
C MET A 36 -8.86 -1.17 10.11
N LYS A 37 -9.25 -0.13 9.36
CA LYS A 37 -10.03 -0.29 8.12
C LYS A 37 -9.23 -0.92 6.98
N ARG A 38 -7.97 -0.54 6.82
CA ARG A 38 -7.16 -0.88 5.62
C ARG A 38 -6.13 -1.96 5.90
N GLY A 39 -5.76 -2.14 7.16
CA GLY A 39 -4.65 -2.98 7.58
C GLY A 39 -3.29 -2.29 7.39
N TYR A 40 -2.39 -2.50 8.35
CA TYR A 40 -1.03 -1.96 8.33
C TYR A 40 -0.26 -2.35 7.05
N TYR A 41 -0.39 -3.60 6.59
CA TYR A 41 0.34 -4.08 5.42
C TYR A 41 -0.08 -3.36 4.14
N SER A 42 -1.39 -3.31 3.88
CA SER A 42 -1.93 -2.69 2.68
C SER A 42 -1.64 -1.20 2.64
N LEU A 43 -1.77 -0.51 3.78
CA LEU A 43 -1.61 0.94 3.85
C LEU A 43 -0.14 1.39 3.93
N ILE A 44 0.64 0.79 4.83
CA ILE A 44 2.02 1.22 5.06
C ILE A 44 2.97 0.45 4.16
N ASN A 45 2.99 -0.89 4.24
CA ASN A 45 3.97 -1.68 3.49
C ASN A 45 3.73 -1.68 1.98
N GLY A 46 2.49 -1.48 1.54
CA GLY A 46 2.15 -1.35 0.12
C GLY A 46 2.73 -0.10 -0.55
N TYR A 47 2.92 0.98 0.22
CA TYR A 47 3.32 2.29 -0.32
C TYR A 47 4.63 2.83 0.24
N LYS A 48 5.22 2.16 1.24
CA LYS A 48 6.44 2.62 1.94
C LYS A 48 7.57 3.02 1.00
N SER A 49 7.78 2.29 -0.09
CA SER A 49 8.93 2.49 -0.99
C SER A 49 8.99 3.88 -1.62
N LEU A 50 7.84 4.56 -1.72
CA LEU A 50 7.72 5.92 -2.24
C LEU A 50 8.07 6.98 -1.21
N PHE A 51 8.10 6.62 0.08
CA PHE A 51 8.40 7.49 1.20
C PHE A 51 9.75 7.19 1.86
N LEU A 52 10.52 6.23 1.36
CA LEU A 52 11.85 5.92 1.89
C LEU A 52 12.89 6.86 1.28
N GLU A 53 13.86 7.29 2.10
CA GLU A 53 14.99 8.05 1.59
C GLU A 53 15.82 7.20 0.61
N ARG A 54 16.08 7.76 -0.57
CA ARG A 54 17.00 7.17 -1.55
C ARG A 54 18.39 7.70 -1.30
N ASN A 55 19.11 7.10 -0.37
CA ASN A 55 20.52 7.41 -0.15
C ASN A 55 21.37 6.42 -0.96
N GLU A 56 22.28 6.92 -1.80
CA GLU A 56 23.19 6.10 -2.63
C GLU A 56 24.22 5.30 -1.80
N ASN A 57 24.36 5.64 -0.51
CA ASN A 57 25.32 5.05 0.44
C ASN A 57 24.67 4.14 1.51
N VAL A 58 23.43 3.67 1.31
CA VAL A 58 22.75 2.82 2.30
C VAL A 58 23.36 1.42 2.27
N SER A 59 24.30 1.20 3.18
CA SER A 59 24.75 -0.14 3.55
C SER A 59 23.52 -1.00 3.90
N PRO A 60 23.43 -2.28 3.48
CA PRO A 60 22.27 -3.16 3.71
C PRO A 60 21.92 -3.40 5.19
N ARG A 61 22.70 -2.85 6.12
CA ARG A 61 22.51 -2.92 7.58
C ARG A 61 21.75 -1.73 8.17
N ILE A 62 21.53 -0.64 7.43
CA ILE A 62 20.83 0.54 7.95
C ILE A 62 19.33 0.38 7.66
N PRO A 63 18.45 0.42 8.69
CA PRO A 63 17.01 0.38 8.46
C PRO A 63 16.61 1.58 7.61
N HIS A 64 15.83 1.32 6.55
CA HIS A 64 15.40 2.36 5.62
C HIS A 64 14.59 3.41 6.40
N GLN A 65 15.09 4.64 6.44
CA GLN A 65 14.41 5.76 7.09
C GLN A 65 13.38 6.36 6.12
N TYR A 66 12.26 6.82 6.67
CA TYR A 66 11.30 7.60 5.89
C TYR A 66 11.84 9.01 5.67
N ILE A 67 11.48 9.61 4.53
CA ILE A 67 11.82 10.99 4.19
C ILE A 67 11.35 11.92 5.31
N ALA A 68 12.23 12.82 5.76
CA ALA A 68 11.91 13.79 6.79
C ALA A 68 10.62 14.56 6.48
N GLY A 69 9.72 14.64 7.47
CA GLY A 69 8.44 15.33 7.31
C GLY A 69 7.29 14.46 6.77
N THR A 70 7.53 13.18 6.44
CA THR A 70 6.48 12.25 6.02
C THR A 70 5.38 12.14 7.08
N LYS A 71 4.13 12.36 6.69
CA LYS A 71 2.96 12.26 7.55
C LYS A 71 2.19 10.97 7.28
N PHE A 72 1.46 10.48 8.29
CA PHE A 72 0.58 9.32 8.10
C PHE A 72 -0.52 9.58 7.07
N GLU A 73 -1.03 10.81 7.02
CA GLU A 73 -2.03 11.25 6.06
C GLU A 73 -1.54 11.13 4.62
N ASP A 74 -0.23 11.24 4.37
CA ASP A 74 0.35 11.07 3.03
C ASP A 74 0.16 9.64 2.51
N PHE A 75 0.32 8.63 3.39
CA PHE A 75 0.02 7.23 3.06
C PHE A 75 -1.45 7.02 2.73
N VAL A 76 -2.35 7.63 3.52
CA VAL A 76 -3.79 7.50 3.30
C VAL A 76 -4.20 8.16 1.98
N ASN A 77 -3.67 9.36 1.71
CA ASN A 77 -3.95 10.09 0.48
C ASN A 77 -3.47 9.30 -0.75
N LEU A 78 -2.26 8.73 -0.69
CA LEU A 78 -1.73 7.93 -1.78
C LEU A 78 -2.53 6.64 -2.00
N TYR A 79 -2.93 5.97 -0.92
CA TYR A 79 -3.81 4.82 -1.00
C TYR A 79 -5.14 5.17 -1.68
N GLU A 80 -5.77 6.28 -1.28
CA GLU A 80 -7.04 6.72 -1.85
C GLU A 80 -6.91 7.13 -3.32
N PHE A 81 -5.82 7.79 -3.68
CA PHE A 81 -5.50 8.10 -5.06
C PHE A 81 -5.39 6.83 -5.91
N ASP A 82 -4.57 5.87 -5.48
CA ASP A 82 -4.35 4.62 -6.21
C ASP A 82 -5.64 3.78 -6.30
N LYS A 83 -6.45 3.75 -5.22
CA LYS A 83 -7.78 3.13 -5.24
C LYS A 83 -8.68 3.75 -6.31
N LYS A 84 -8.72 5.08 -6.44
CA LYS A 84 -9.51 5.77 -7.47
C LYS A 84 -8.97 5.46 -8.87
N LEU A 85 -7.65 5.46 -9.05
CA LEU A 85 -7.03 5.13 -10.32
C LEU A 85 -7.37 3.69 -10.75
N ARG A 86 -7.26 2.72 -9.84
CA ARG A 86 -7.65 1.33 -10.10
C ARG A 86 -9.12 1.21 -10.49
N ALA A 87 -10.01 1.96 -9.84
CA ALA A 87 -11.45 1.92 -10.17
C ALA A 87 -11.72 2.40 -11.61
N ILE A 88 -11.02 3.44 -12.08
CA ILE A 88 -11.13 3.93 -13.45
C ILE A 88 -10.64 2.87 -14.45
N LEU A 89 -9.45 2.30 -14.20
CA LEU A 89 -8.86 1.28 -15.06
C LEU A 89 -9.70 0.00 -15.13
N TYR A 90 -10.27 -0.42 -13.99
CA TYR A 90 -11.05 -1.64 -13.90
C TYR A 90 -12.26 -1.63 -14.84
N ASN A 91 -12.98 -0.52 -14.92
CA ASN A 91 -14.12 -0.40 -15.84
C ASN A 91 -13.71 -0.53 -17.31
N GLY A 92 -12.58 0.07 -17.69
CA GLY A 92 -12.04 -0.05 -19.05
C GLY A 92 -11.60 -1.47 -19.39
N LEU A 93 -10.86 -2.11 -18.47
CA LEU A 93 -10.38 -3.48 -18.63
C LEU A 93 -11.53 -4.48 -18.74
N LEU A 94 -12.58 -4.32 -17.93
CA LEU A 94 -13.75 -5.22 -17.95
C LEU A 94 -14.48 -5.15 -19.31
N SER A 95 -14.68 -3.95 -19.85
CA SER A 95 -15.28 -3.79 -21.19
C SER A 95 -14.42 -4.39 -22.30
N TYR A 96 -13.10 -4.26 -22.17
CA TYR A 96 -12.15 -4.84 -23.12
C TYR A 96 -12.13 -6.37 -23.05
N GLU A 97 -12.15 -6.94 -21.84
CA GLU A 97 -12.17 -8.38 -21.61
C GLU A 97 -13.38 -9.06 -22.26
N VAL A 98 -14.57 -8.46 -22.11
CA VAL A 98 -15.80 -8.96 -22.77
C VAL A 98 -15.65 -8.95 -24.30
N SER A 99 -15.11 -7.86 -24.86
CA SER A 99 -14.94 -7.71 -26.30
C SER A 99 -13.91 -8.71 -26.85
N LEU A 100 -12.78 -8.88 -26.14
CA LEU A 100 -11.74 -9.84 -26.49
C LEU A 100 -12.26 -11.27 -26.41
N GLY A 101 -13.01 -11.62 -25.36
CA GLY A 101 -13.59 -12.95 -25.19
C GLY A 101 -14.55 -13.32 -26.32
N ALA A 102 -15.39 -12.38 -26.77
CA ALA A 102 -16.28 -12.58 -27.89
C ALA A 102 -15.52 -12.81 -29.21
N GLU A 103 -14.50 -11.99 -29.49
CA GLU A 103 -13.67 -12.12 -30.69
C GLU A 103 -12.90 -13.45 -30.73
N LEU A 104 -12.33 -13.85 -29.59
CA LEU A 104 -11.66 -15.15 -29.45
C LEU A 104 -12.64 -16.29 -29.72
N ALA A 105 -13.81 -16.30 -29.07
CA ALA A 105 -14.82 -17.34 -29.28
C ALA A 105 -15.23 -17.46 -30.75
N TYR A 106 -15.48 -16.34 -31.42
CA TYR A 106 -15.83 -16.33 -32.84
C TYR A 106 -14.72 -16.91 -33.72
N ARG A 107 -13.46 -16.50 -33.50
CA ARG A 107 -12.31 -17.01 -34.27
C ARG A 107 -12.06 -18.49 -34.05
N PHE A 108 -12.19 -18.97 -32.80
CA PHE A 108 -12.03 -20.39 -32.50
C PHE A 108 -13.18 -21.25 -33.04
N SER A 109 -14.42 -20.76 -33.06
CA SER A 109 -15.54 -21.51 -33.67
C SER A 109 -15.50 -21.56 -35.20
N LYS A 110 -14.71 -20.68 -35.84
CA LYS A 110 -14.55 -20.64 -37.30
C LYS A 110 -13.40 -21.55 -37.79
N LEU A 111 -12.54 -22.02 -36.90
CA LEU A 111 -11.53 -23.06 -37.18
C LEU A 111 -12.19 -24.43 -37.25
#